data_AF-A0A9D8GL37-F1
#
_entry.id   AF-A0A9D8GL37-F1
#
_cell.length_a   1.000
_cell.length_b   1.000
_cell.length_c   1.000
_cell.angle_alpha   90.00
_cell.angle_beta   90.00
_cell.angle_gamma   90.00
#
_symmetry.space_group_name_H-M   'P 1'
#
loop_
_entity.id
_entity.type
_entity.pdbx_description
1 polymer ?
#
loop_
_entity_poly.entity_id
_entity_poly.type
_entity_poly.pdbx_seq_one_letter_code
_entity_poly.pdbx_strand_id
1 'polypeptide(L)' 'MSPRPAWRSLLGKGSPLILPVAHDALSARLIARAGFDAYSIGGFPLVGARYGLPDIGLVGLGEMADG' A
#
# COMPACT_ATOMS: atom_id res chain seq x y z
N MET A 1 -6.08 10.18 -16.59
CA MET A 1 -5.30 9.44 -15.58
C MET A 1 -3.86 9.90 -15.76
N SER A 2 -3.22 10.53 -14.75
CA SER A 2 -1.82 10.93 -14.90
C SER A 2 -0.94 9.71 -15.16
N PRO A 3 0.13 9.84 -15.96
CA PRO A 3 1.07 8.74 -16.17
C PRO A 3 1.63 8.29 -14.82
N ARG A 4 1.61 6.97 -14.55
CA ARG A 4 2.28 6.43 -13.37
C ARG A 4 3.78 6.60 -13.57
N PRO A 5 4.52 7.25 -12.67
CA PRO A 5 5.97 7.33 -12.79
C PRO A 5 6.57 5.93 -12.74
N ALA A 6 7.62 5.70 -13.55
CA ALA A 6 8.34 4.44 -13.50
C ALA A 6 9.04 4.30 -12.14
N TRP A 7 8.98 3.10 -11.54
CA TRP A 7 9.60 2.83 -10.23
C TRP A 7 11.08 3.25 -10.17
N ARG A 8 11.84 2.94 -11.22
CA ARG A 8 13.25 3.32 -11.35
C ARG A 8 13.46 4.84 -11.34
N SER A 9 12.53 5.60 -11.90
CA SER A 9 12.58 7.07 -11.87
C SER A 9 12.36 7.62 -10.46
N LEU A 10 11.44 7.03 -9.69
CA LEU A 10 11.21 7.42 -8.28
C LEU A 10 12.44 7.14 -7.41
N LEU A 11 13.07 5.97 -7.58
CA LEU A 11 14.28 5.60 -6.82
C LEU A 11 15.51 6.45 -7.21
N GLY A 12 15.55 6.98 -8.43
CA GLY A 12 16.63 7.82 -8.93
C GLY A 12 16.65 9.25 -8.38
N LYS A 13 15.63 9.67 -7.61
CA LYS A 13 15.51 11.05 -7.10
C LYS A 13 16.56 11.42 -6.03
N GLY A 14 17.30 10.45 -5.49
CA GLY A 14 18.35 10.69 -4.49
C GLY A 14 17.83 11.03 -3.09
N SER A 15 16.52 11.06 -2.89
CA SER A 15 15.84 11.18 -1.59
C SER A 15 15.13 9.87 -1.24
N PRO A 16 14.96 9.55 0.06
CA PRO A 16 14.11 8.44 0.46
C PRO A 16 12.71 8.55 -0.15
N LEU A 17 12.23 7.47 -0.74
CA LEU A 17 10.85 7.38 -1.22
C LEU A 17 9.93 7.08 -0.03
N ILE A 18 9.02 7.99 0.28
CA ILE A 18 8.07 7.81 1.37
C ILE A 18 6.89 6.97 0.88
N LEU A 19 6.61 5.87 1.59
CA LEU A 19 5.55 4.92 1.26
C LEU A 19 4.58 4.79 2.43
N PRO A 20 3.53 5.64 2.50
CA PRO A 20 2.44 5.41 3.44
C PRO A 20 1.80 4.04 3.18
N VAL A 21 1.25 3.43 4.23
CA VAL A 21 0.70 2.08 4.13
C VAL A 21 -0.81 2.15 4.02
N ALA A 22 -1.34 1.69 2.89
CA ALA A 22 -2.79 1.58 2.67
C ALA A 22 -3.30 0.23 3.16
N HIS A 23 -4.38 0.23 3.94
CA HIS A 23 -5.10 -1.00 4.31
C HIS A 23 -6.31 -1.28 3.42
N ASP A 24 -6.78 -0.29 2.65
CA ASP A 24 -7.89 -0.40 1.72
C ASP A 24 -7.78 0.58 0.53
N ALA A 25 -8.71 0.49 -0.41
CA ALA A 25 -8.75 1.34 -1.60
C ALA A 25 -9.02 2.83 -1.26
N LEU A 26 -9.78 3.11 -0.21
CA LEU A 26 -10.07 4.48 0.21
C LEU A 26 -8.80 5.16 0.74
N SER A 27 -8.04 4.48 1.60
CA SER A 27 -6.75 4.94 2.10
C SER A 27 -5.77 5.20 0.97
N ALA A 28 -5.69 4.29 -0.03
CA ALA A 28 -4.86 4.50 -1.21
C ALA A 28 -5.23 5.79 -1.97
N ARG A 29 -6.53 6.07 -2.13
CA ARG A 29 -7.01 7.32 -2.75
C ARG A 29 -6.67 8.56 -1.93
N LEU A 30 -6.74 8.47 -0.60
CA LEU A 30 -6.36 9.58 0.29
C LEU A 30 -4.85 9.84 0.23
N ILE A 31 -4.02 8.80 0.19
CA ILE A 31 -2.56 8.93 0.02
C ILE A 31 -2.22 9.61 -1.31
N ALA A 32 -2.86 9.19 -2.41
CA ALA A 32 -2.69 9.85 -3.70
C ALA A 32 -3.13 11.33 -3.67
N ARG A 33 -4.27 11.63 -3.00
CA ARG A 33 -4.76 13.01 -2.84
C ARG A 33 -3.84 13.86 -1.97
N ALA A 34 -3.12 13.27 -1.03
CA ALA A 34 -2.12 13.94 -0.21
C ALA A 34 -0.79 14.20 -0.97
N GLY A 35 -0.67 13.75 -2.23
CA GLY A 35 0.46 14.07 -3.10
C GLY A 35 1.64 13.10 -3.00
N PHE A 36 1.47 11.93 -2.39
CA PHE A 36 2.52 10.90 -2.38
C PHE A 36 2.62 10.22 -3.74
N ASP A 37 3.86 9.99 -4.20
CA ASP A 37 4.15 9.34 -5.48
C ASP A 37 3.84 7.83 -5.48
N ALA A 38 3.83 7.20 -4.30
CA ALA A 38 3.62 5.76 -4.11
C ALA A 38 3.11 5.46 -2.70
N TYR A 39 2.59 4.23 -2.52
CA TYR A 39 2.17 3.67 -1.24
C TYR A 39 2.55 2.20 -1.17
N SER A 40 2.53 1.64 0.04
CA SER A 40 2.72 0.21 0.28
C SER A 40 1.43 -0.45 0.73
N ILE A 41 1.31 -1.76 0.50
CA ILE A 41 0.26 -2.61 1.06
C ILE A 41 0.97 -3.57 2.02
N GLY A 42 0.65 -3.46 3.32
CA GLY A 42 1.24 -4.30 4.36
C GLY A 42 0.33 -5.45 4.74
N GLY A 43 0.93 -6.56 5.20
CA GLY A 43 0.23 -7.73 5.71
C GLY A 43 -0.74 -7.39 6.85
N PHE A 44 -0.22 -6.95 8.00
CA PHE A 44 -1.07 -6.53 9.12
C PHE A 44 -2.11 -5.44 8.78
N PRO A 45 -1.79 -4.30 8.13
CA PRO A 45 -2.81 -3.32 7.78
C PRO A 45 -4.00 -3.92 7.05
N LEU A 46 -3.76 -4.81 6.08
CA LEU A 46 -4.81 -5.50 5.34
C LEU A 46 -5.56 -6.51 6.23
N VAL A 47 -4.83 -7.41 6.88
CA VAL A 47 -5.41 -8.52 7.68
C VAL A 47 -6.14 -8.01 8.93
N GLY A 48 -5.51 -7.09 9.64
CA GLY A 48 -6.05 -6.48 10.85
C GLY A 48 -7.30 -5.65 10.55
N ALA A 49 -7.30 -4.84 9.49
CA ALA A 49 -8.47 -4.04 9.13
C ALA A 49 -9.64 -4.91 8.61
N ARG A 50 -9.34 -5.97 7.86
CA ARG A 50 -10.37 -6.79 7.20
C ARG A 50 -10.94 -7.89 8.08
N TYR A 51 -10.09 -8.57 8.85
CA TYR A 51 -10.46 -9.77 9.60
C TYR A 51 -10.35 -9.59 11.12
N GLY A 52 -9.73 -8.50 11.60
CA GLY A 52 -9.49 -8.31 13.04
C GLY A 52 -8.53 -9.34 13.65
N LEU A 53 -7.70 -9.98 12.82
CA LEU A 53 -6.77 -11.04 13.24
C LEU A 53 -5.36 -10.49 13.50
N PRO A 54 -4.57 -11.12 14.40
CA PRO A 54 -3.16 -10.81 14.57
C PRO A 54 -2.33 -11.26 13.35
N ASP A 55 -1.25 -10.52 13.06
CA ASP A 55 -0.32 -10.84 11.96
C ASP A 55 0.67 -11.93 12.37
N ILE A 56 0.17 -13.17 12.45
CA ILE A 56 0.94 -14.38 12.80
C ILE A 56 0.79 -15.49 11.75
N GLY A 57 0.47 -15.11 10.50
CA GLY A 57 0.36 -16.05 9.37
C GLY A 57 -0.95 -16.84 9.30
N LEU A 58 -2.03 -16.35 9.92
CA LEU A 58 -3.36 -17.00 9.85
C LEU A 58 -4.09 -16.79 8.51
N VAL A 59 -3.68 -15.78 7.74
CA VAL A 59 -4.31 -15.38 6.48
C VAL A 59 -3.33 -15.63 5.34
N GLY A 60 -3.77 -16.36 4.32
CA GLY A 60 -2.96 -16.71 3.15
C GLY A 60 -3.01 -15.65 2.05
N LEU A 61 -2.23 -15.87 0.99
CA LEU A 61 -2.18 -14.98 -0.16
C LEU A 61 -3.55 -14.88 -0.87
N GLY A 62 -4.33 -15.96 -0.90
CA GLY A 62 -5.64 -15.97 -1.54
C GLY A 62 -6.60 -14.99 -0.86
N GLU A 63 -6.69 -15.06 0.46
CA GLU A 63 -7.52 -14.14 1.26
C GLU A 63 -7.00 -12.69 1.22
N MET A 64 -5.69 -12.50 1.14
CA MET A 64 -5.09 -11.16 0.97
C MET A 64 -5.37 -10.56 -0.41
N ALA A 65 -5.38 -11.38 -1.46
CA ALA A 65 -5.61 -10.93 -2.83
C ALA A 65 -7.10 -10.78 -3.19
N ASP A 66 -7.98 -11.40 -2.41
CA ASP A 66 -9.44 -11.27 -2.56
C ASP A 66 -9.86 -9.81 -2.29
N GLY A 67 -10.79 -9.23 -3.05
CA GLY A 67 -11.20 -7.83 -2.87
C GLY A 67 -11.46 -7.04 -4.14
#